data_AF-A0ABD6QCM8-F1
#
_entry.id   AF-A0ABD6QCM8-F1
#
_cell.length_a   1.000
_cell.length_b   1.000
_cell.length_c   1.000
_cell.angle_alpha   90.00
_cell.angle_beta   90.00
_cell.angle_gamma   90.00
#
_symmetry.space_group_name_H-M   'P 1'
#
loop_
_entity.id
_entity.type
_entity.pdbx_description
1 polymer ?
#
loop_
_entity_poly.entity_id
_entity_poly.type
_entity_poly.pdbx_seq_one_letter_code
_entity_poly.pdbx_strand_id
1 'polypeptide(L)'
;MPDWTYQPLRPIASAVIGERRTQRWALRFLATLVEAGGHRWIPRVFDHPPVPPEWLGRFGAVVPPSAARDAVLVLPVQGASIIEISPVTAADVETVRRAAAGRRCHVVARVESAEVADLLAADVDEVVIGAADEDRYLSDPDVAAAVAALRDRDAVVLARPSVLLASGPGWFNRVIEAASPTTPPPGLADAGLNPFRWPGWLWGVLAGLGLIVAGIGAAAITLGPVLLSYDRSYLGLGVDDLRQINGNLVHFIQHDRISMAGNMIGLGALYTGLSWGGIRRGLAWARTALLLSGLVAFLTLFYFVGTGFVDPLHTLVVVTLFPMLLAAVWNKPDPPQWRSLPDGPESQRRRALWGQLLFIGLGGGLAVAGATISFVGLTDVFVSTDLGYLHTHGATLRAADPQLLGFIAHDRAGFGGALFGSGLAIVLIALWGFRRGERWVWWSLLTGFVTGTVPALAVHYAIGYTTFIHLLPVYVLVLVTATALILSRPYLTAES
;
A
#
# COMPACT_ATOMS: atom_id res chain seq x y z
N MET A 1 -3.79 -16.37 0.62
CA MET A 1 -2.71 -15.38 0.54
C MET A 1 -3.24 -14.24 -0.32
N PRO A 2 -2.80 -13.00 -0.15
CA PRO A 2 -3.24 -11.90 -1.01
C PRO A 2 -3.01 -12.25 -2.48
N ASP A 3 -3.94 -11.90 -3.37
CA ASP A 3 -3.92 -12.38 -4.76
C ASP A 3 -2.63 -11.96 -5.50
N TRP A 4 -2.09 -10.79 -5.19
CA TRP A 4 -0.84 -10.26 -5.75
C TRP A 4 0.43 -11.01 -5.31
N THR A 5 0.34 -11.87 -4.30
CA THR A 5 1.46 -12.76 -3.92
C THR A 5 1.39 -14.07 -4.69
N TYR A 6 0.33 -14.83 -4.47
CA TYR A 6 0.24 -16.21 -4.92
C TYR A 6 0.01 -16.30 -6.42
N GLN A 7 -0.89 -15.50 -7.01
CA GLN A 7 -1.25 -15.67 -8.42
C GLN A 7 -0.09 -15.36 -9.38
N PRO A 8 0.69 -14.27 -9.20
CA PRO A 8 1.89 -14.03 -10.02
C PRO A 8 2.95 -15.11 -9.85
N LEU A 9 3.18 -15.58 -8.61
CA LEU A 9 4.29 -16.49 -8.29
C LEU A 9 3.93 -17.97 -8.46
N ARG A 10 2.64 -18.32 -8.58
CA ARG A 10 2.14 -19.69 -8.69
C ARG A 10 2.82 -20.48 -9.81
N PRO A 11 3.01 -19.98 -11.04
CA PRO A 11 3.65 -20.76 -12.10
C PRO A 11 5.09 -21.15 -11.74
N ILE A 12 5.85 -20.22 -11.16
CA ILE A 12 7.24 -20.43 -10.73
C ILE A 12 7.28 -21.43 -9.58
N ALA A 13 6.48 -21.20 -8.53
CA ALA A 13 6.46 -22.07 -7.35
C ALA A 13 5.95 -23.49 -7.68
N SER A 14 4.98 -23.60 -8.59
CA SER A 14 4.43 -24.90 -9.03
C SER A 14 5.42 -25.68 -9.88
N ALA A 15 6.24 -25.01 -10.70
CA ALA A 15 7.31 -25.65 -11.46
C ALA A 15 8.39 -26.26 -10.56
N VAL A 16 8.66 -25.65 -9.40
CA VAL A 16 9.72 -26.10 -8.47
C VAL A 16 9.22 -27.15 -7.47
N ILE A 17 8.03 -26.95 -6.88
CA ILE A 17 7.57 -27.73 -5.71
C ILE A 17 6.35 -28.61 -6.04
N GLY A 18 5.72 -28.41 -7.19
CA GLY A 18 4.48 -29.07 -7.60
C GLY A 18 3.24 -28.36 -7.06
N GLU A 19 2.24 -28.19 -7.92
CA GLU A 19 1.05 -27.36 -7.69
C GLU A 19 0.29 -27.68 -6.39
N ARG A 20 -0.04 -28.96 -6.15
CA ARG A 20 -0.77 -29.39 -4.94
C ARG A 20 0.02 -29.10 -3.66
N ARG A 21 1.35 -29.22 -3.70
CA ARG A 21 2.18 -28.92 -2.53
C ARG A 21 2.16 -27.42 -2.28
N THR A 22 2.39 -26.59 -3.30
CA THR A 22 2.37 -25.13 -3.17
C THR A 22 1.04 -24.63 -2.57
N GLN A 23 -0.09 -25.15 -3.02
CA GLN A 23 -1.42 -24.80 -2.49
C GLN A 23 -1.54 -25.14 -0.99
N ARG A 24 -1.17 -26.36 -0.59
CA ARG A 24 -1.22 -26.79 0.81
C ARG A 24 -0.24 -26.02 1.69
N TRP A 25 0.95 -25.72 1.20
CA TRP A 25 1.95 -24.93 1.93
C TRP A 25 1.46 -23.48 2.13
N ALA A 26 0.89 -22.86 1.11
CA ALA A 26 0.31 -21.52 1.22
C ALA A 26 -0.82 -21.47 2.26
N LEU A 27 -1.71 -22.47 2.26
CA LEU A 27 -2.80 -22.56 3.23
C LEU A 27 -2.28 -22.78 4.66
N ARG A 28 -1.34 -23.72 4.84
CA ARG A 28 -0.69 -24.00 6.12
C ARG A 28 0.06 -22.81 6.69
N PHE A 29 0.81 -22.09 5.85
CA PHE A 29 1.54 -20.89 6.26
C PHE A 29 0.59 -19.83 6.84
N LEU A 30 -0.56 -19.60 6.17
CA LEU A 30 -1.58 -18.69 6.70
C LEU A 30 -2.20 -19.22 7.99
N ALA A 31 -2.43 -20.52 8.09
CA ALA A 31 -2.96 -21.13 9.32
C ALA A 31 -2.01 -20.89 10.49
N THR A 32 -0.70 -21.06 10.29
CA THR A 32 0.33 -20.76 11.32
C THR A 32 0.30 -19.29 11.73
N LEU A 33 0.20 -18.36 10.78
CA LEU A 33 0.08 -16.93 11.11
C LEU A 33 -1.19 -16.64 11.92
N VAL A 34 -2.30 -17.30 11.58
CA VAL A 34 -3.59 -17.14 12.26
C VAL A 34 -3.57 -17.71 13.67
N GLU A 35 -2.97 -18.89 13.87
CA GLU A 35 -2.73 -19.52 15.18
C GLU A 35 -1.85 -18.62 16.06
N ALA A 36 -0.84 -17.97 15.48
CA ALA A 36 0.00 -16.97 16.17
C ALA A 36 -0.72 -15.63 16.48
N GLY A 37 -2.05 -15.57 16.38
CA GLY A 37 -2.85 -14.37 16.64
C GLY A 37 -3.22 -13.56 15.40
N GLY A 38 -2.88 -14.04 14.20
CA GLY A 38 -3.14 -13.40 12.90
C GLY A 38 -4.58 -12.95 12.68
N HIS A 39 -5.55 -13.69 13.21
CA HIS A 39 -6.97 -13.34 13.12
C HIS A 39 -7.31 -11.93 13.62
N ARG A 40 -6.52 -11.35 14.53
CA ARG A 40 -6.78 -9.99 15.06
C ARG A 40 -6.25 -8.90 14.15
N TRP A 41 -5.13 -9.11 13.48
CA TRP A 41 -4.43 -8.06 12.75
C TRP A 41 -4.49 -8.22 11.24
N ILE A 42 -4.62 -9.43 10.69
CA ILE A 42 -4.71 -9.67 9.24
C ILE A 42 -5.85 -8.85 8.61
N PRO A 43 -7.10 -8.88 9.13
CA PRO A 43 -8.19 -8.09 8.54
C PRO A 43 -7.90 -6.59 8.55
N ARG A 44 -7.18 -6.10 9.58
CA ARG A 44 -6.83 -4.68 9.71
C ARG A 44 -5.70 -4.27 8.77
N VAL A 45 -4.68 -5.12 8.63
CA VAL A 45 -3.51 -4.88 7.78
C VAL A 45 -3.88 -4.97 6.29
N PHE A 46 -4.82 -5.82 5.92
CA PHE A 46 -5.26 -5.98 4.53
C PHE A 46 -6.56 -5.24 4.20
N ASP A 47 -7.09 -4.43 5.13
CA ASP A 47 -8.34 -3.67 4.99
C ASP A 47 -9.51 -4.54 4.51
N HIS A 48 -9.68 -5.71 5.12
CA HIS A 48 -10.78 -6.61 4.76
C HIS A 48 -12.13 -5.99 5.18
N PRO A 49 -13.12 -5.97 4.29
CA PRO A 49 -14.45 -5.48 4.65
C PRO A 49 -15.11 -6.41 5.68
N PRO A 50 -15.93 -5.87 6.59
CA PRO A 50 -16.68 -6.70 7.51
C PRO A 50 -17.75 -7.51 6.76
N VAL A 51 -17.97 -8.76 7.17
CA VAL A 51 -19.04 -9.60 6.62
C VAL A 51 -20.40 -9.01 7.01
N PRO A 52 -21.34 -8.82 6.07
CA PRO A 52 -22.70 -8.37 6.39
C PRO A 52 -23.36 -9.33 7.40
N PRO A 53 -24.03 -8.82 8.46
CA PRO A 53 -24.67 -9.66 9.47
C PRO A 53 -25.65 -10.69 8.89
N GLU A 54 -26.37 -10.32 7.82
CA GLU A 54 -27.32 -11.17 7.10
C GLU A 54 -26.66 -12.34 6.34
N TRP A 55 -25.33 -12.31 6.16
CA TRP A 55 -24.57 -13.38 5.48
C TRP A 55 -23.89 -14.33 6.47
N LEU A 56 -23.99 -14.08 7.78
CA LEU A 56 -23.42 -14.96 8.80
C LEU A 56 -24.09 -16.35 8.74
N GLY A 57 -23.27 -17.41 8.63
CA GLY A 57 -23.75 -18.78 8.45
C GLY A 57 -24.19 -19.13 7.03
N ARG A 58 -24.07 -18.21 6.05
CA ARG A 58 -24.64 -18.38 4.71
C ARG A 58 -23.66 -18.16 3.56
N PHE A 59 -22.51 -17.54 3.83
CA PHE A 59 -21.51 -17.23 2.81
C PHE A 59 -20.17 -17.83 3.18
N GLY A 60 -19.67 -18.75 2.37
CA GLY A 60 -18.55 -19.56 2.81
C GLY A 60 -17.91 -20.45 1.75
N ALA A 61 -17.32 -21.56 2.19
CA ALA A 61 -16.67 -22.52 1.31
C ALA A 61 -17.02 -23.96 1.68
N VAL A 62 -16.94 -24.83 0.67
CA VAL A 62 -16.91 -26.28 0.87
C VAL A 62 -15.47 -26.78 0.74
N VAL A 63 -15.02 -27.61 1.68
CA VAL A 63 -13.64 -28.11 1.76
C VAL A 63 -13.59 -29.60 2.07
N PRO A 64 -12.60 -30.35 1.54
CA PRO A 64 -12.43 -31.74 1.91
C PRO A 64 -11.84 -31.89 3.33
N PRO A 65 -12.05 -33.02 4.03
CA PRO A 65 -11.51 -33.26 5.36
C PRO A 65 -10.00 -33.00 5.48
N SER A 66 -9.23 -33.36 4.43
CA SER A 66 -7.77 -33.16 4.39
C SER A 66 -7.29 -31.71 4.46
N ALA A 67 -8.17 -30.73 4.20
CA ALA A 67 -7.88 -29.29 4.27
C ALA A 67 -8.69 -28.57 5.37
N ALA A 68 -9.57 -29.29 6.07
CA ALA A 68 -10.56 -28.71 6.98
C ALA A 68 -9.93 -27.85 8.08
N ARG A 69 -8.90 -28.36 8.78
CA ARG A 69 -8.27 -27.63 9.88
C ARG A 69 -7.73 -26.27 9.43
N ASP A 70 -6.93 -26.26 8.37
CA ASP A 70 -6.32 -25.02 7.90
C ASP A 70 -7.39 -24.07 7.31
N ALA A 71 -8.42 -24.60 6.64
CA ALA A 71 -9.52 -23.81 6.11
C ALA A 71 -10.36 -23.15 7.21
N VAL A 72 -10.70 -23.88 8.27
CA VAL A 72 -11.46 -23.37 9.45
C VAL A 72 -10.70 -22.27 10.17
N LEU A 73 -9.37 -22.31 10.16
CA LEU A 73 -8.57 -21.23 10.72
C LEU A 73 -8.52 -20.02 9.79
N VAL A 74 -8.26 -20.23 8.50
CA VAL A 74 -7.86 -19.18 7.56
C VAL A 74 -9.02 -18.48 6.86
N LEU A 75 -10.01 -19.24 6.34
CA LEU A 75 -11.07 -18.67 5.52
C LEU A 75 -11.97 -17.66 6.26
N PRO A 76 -12.25 -17.81 7.57
CA PRO A 76 -13.01 -16.79 8.30
C PRO A 76 -12.32 -15.44 8.37
N VAL A 77 -10.99 -15.42 8.35
CA VAL A 77 -10.20 -14.18 8.31
C VAL A 77 -10.35 -13.47 6.96
N GLN A 78 -10.78 -14.19 5.91
CA GLN A 78 -11.01 -13.67 4.57
C GLN A 78 -12.48 -13.30 4.32
N GLY A 79 -13.39 -13.58 5.27
CA GLY A 79 -14.82 -13.25 5.15
C GLY A 79 -15.77 -14.46 5.03
N ALA A 80 -15.27 -15.69 5.07
CA ALA A 80 -16.14 -16.88 5.11
C ALA A 80 -16.82 -17.01 6.49
N SER A 81 -18.14 -17.03 6.54
CA SER A 81 -18.91 -17.17 7.77
C SER A 81 -19.36 -18.62 8.05
N ILE A 82 -19.33 -19.47 7.03
CA ILE A 82 -19.66 -20.90 7.08
C ILE A 82 -18.59 -21.73 6.35
N ILE A 83 -18.26 -22.91 6.88
CA ILE A 83 -17.40 -23.89 6.21
C ILE A 83 -18.08 -25.24 6.27
N GLU A 84 -18.39 -25.78 5.10
CA GLU A 84 -18.89 -27.14 4.96
C GLU A 84 -17.71 -28.09 4.70
N ILE A 85 -17.52 -29.08 5.56
CA ILE A 85 -16.56 -30.16 5.36
C ILE A 85 -17.30 -31.30 4.66
N SER A 86 -16.88 -31.62 3.43
CA SER A 86 -17.61 -32.55 2.56
C SER A 86 -16.70 -33.21 1.51
N PRO A 87 -16.93 -34.49 1.17
CA PRO A 87 -17.72 -35.47 1.94
C PRO A 87 -16.95 -35.95 3.18
N VAL A 88 -17.67 -36.31 4.25
CA VAL A 88 -17.09 -36.84 5.49
C VAL A 88 -17.46 -38.31 5.64
N THR A 89 -16.44 -39.16 5.77
CA THR A 89 -16.59 -40.60 6.02
C THR A 89 -16.26 -40.94 7.48
N ALA A 90 -16.50 -42.18 7.90
CA ALA A 90 -16.13 -42.66 9.23
C ALA A 90 -14.62 -42.50 9.53
N ALA A 91 -13.75 -42.58 8.52
CA ALA A 91 -12.30 -42.40 8.68
C ALA A 91 -11.91 -40.94 8.97
N ASP A 92 -12.78 -39.97 8.66
CA ASP A 92 -12.50 -38.55 8.77
C ASP A 92 -12.94 -37.94 10.10
N VAL A 93 -13.72 -38.67 10.92
CA VAL A 93 -14.34 -38.17 12.17
C VAL A 93 -13.33 -37.44 13.06
N GLU A 94 -12.19 -38.06 13.35
CA GLU A 94 -11.18 -37.47 14.22
C GLU A 94 -10.46 -36.28 13.57
N THR A 95 -10.37 -36.25 12.23
CA THR A 95 -9.84 -35.10 11.50
C THR A 95 -10.81 -33.92 11.55
N VAL A 96 -12.10 -34.18 11.38
CA VAL A 96 -13.16 -33.16 11.46
C VAL A 96 -13.28 -32.60 12.87
N ARG A 97 -13.29 -33.44 13.90
CA ARG A 97 -13.26 -33.03 15.31
C ARG A 97 -12.12 -32.06 15.60
N ARG A 98 -10.89 -32.44 15.21
CA ARG A 98 -9.72 -31.58 15.39
C ARG A 98 -9.79 -30.29 14.58
N ALA A 99 -10.42 -30.30 13.41
CA ALA A 99 -10.60 -29.11 12.59
C ALA A 99 -11.63 -28.13 13.19
N ALA A 100 -12.70 -28.65 13.77
CA ALA A 100 -13.79 -27.86 14.35
C ALA A 100 -13.48 -27.36 15.78
N ALA A 101 -12.45 -27.89 16.43
CA ALA A 101 -11.99 -27.44 17.73
C ALA A 101 -11.54 -25.97 17.69
N GLY A 102 -12.16 -25.11 18.52
CA GLY A 102 -11.82 -23.68 18.56
C GLY A 102 -12.23 -22.89 17.30
N ARG A 103 -13.18 -23.42 16.52
CA ARG A 103 -13.75 -22.76 15.34
C ARG A 103 -14.28 -21.35 15.66
N ARG A 104 -14.23 -20.48 14.64
CA ARG A 104 -14.71 -19.07 14.70
C ARG A 104 -15.75 -18.75 13.63
N CYS A 105 -16.22 -19.76 12.95
CA CYS A 105 -17.26 -19.71 11.93
C CYS A 105 -18.18 -20.90 12.13
N HIS A 106 -19.35 -20.88 11.49
CA HIS A 106 -20.26 -22.01 11.46
C HIS A 106 -19.59 -23.17 10.71
N VAL A 107 -19.43 -24.33 11.34
CA VAL A 107 -18.85 -25.52 10.72
C VAL A 107 -19.93 -26.57 10.52
N VAL A 108 -20.10 -26.99 9.26
CA VAL A 108 -21.06 -28.01 8.85
C VAL A 108 -20.30 -29.26 8.43
N ALA A 109 -20.67 -30.43 8.93
CA ALA A 109 -20.17 -31.71 8.41
C ALA A 109 -21.22 -32.37 7.52
N ARG A 110 -20.90 -32.60 6.24
CA ARG A 110 -21.76 -33.39 5.36
C ARG A 110 -21.31 -34.85 5.34
N VAL A 111 -22.18 -35.73 5.82
CA VAL A 111 -21.86 -37.15 6.08
C VAL A 111 -22.72 -38.07 5.22
N GLU A 112 -22.21 -39.27 4.96
CA GLU A 112 -22.91 -40.28 4.14
C GLU A 112 -23.88 -41.15 4.94
N SER A 113 -23.77 -41.19 6.27
CA SER A 113 -24.57 -42.08 7.14
C SER A 113 -24.93 -41.43 8.48
N ALA A 114 -26.04 -41.88 9.06
CA ALA A 114 -26.50 -41.44 10.38
C ALA A 114 -25.52 -41.79 11.50
N GLU A 115 -24.82 -42.92 11.39
CA GLU A 115 -23.79 -43.33 12.37
C GLU A 115 -22.65 -42.31 12.45
N VAL A 116 -22.16 -41.83 11.31
CA VAL A 116 -21.12 -40.79 11.28
C VAL A 116 -21.68 -39.45 11.75
N ALA A 117 -22.98 -39.21 11.53
CA ALA A 117 -23.64 -38.01 12.00
C ALA A 117 -23.65 -37.92 13.54
N ASP A 118 -24.04 -39.00 14.20
CA ASP A 118 -24.10 -39.07 15.66
C ASP A 118 -22.71 -38.89 16.30
N LEU A 119 -21.65 -39.40 15.64
CA LEU A 119 -20.26 -39.25 16.10
C LEU A 119 -19.75 -37.80 16.05
N LEU A 120 -20.33 -36.94 15.20
CA LEU A 120 -19.89 -35.56 14.98
C LEU A 120 -20.85 -34.51 15.53
N ALA A 121 -22.07 -34.89 15.93
CA ALA A 121 -23.12 -33.97 16.35
C ALA A 121 -22.70 -33.00 17.48
N ALA A 122 -21.81 -33.41 18.37
CA ALA A 122 -21.27 -32.57 19.45
C ALA A 122 -20.02 -31.76 19.05
N ASP A 123 -19.38 -32.13 17.95
CA ASP A 123 -18.08 -31.58 17.53
C ASP A 123 -18.21 -30.43 16.52
N VAL A 124 -19.29 -30.38 15.74
CA VAL A 124 -19.58 -29.33 14.73
C VAL A 124 -20.86 -28.57 15.07
N ASP A 125 -21.17 -27.51 14.34
CA ASP A 125 -22.39 -26.71 14.58
C ASP A 125 -23.63 -27.32 13.91
N GLU A 126 -23.43 -28.04 12.80
CA GLU A 126 -24.49 -28.67 12.04
C GLU A 126 -23.97 -29.92 11.32
N VAL A 127 -24.80 -30.96 11.25
CA VAL A 127 -24.53 -32.17 10.48
C VAL A 127 -25.63 -32.37 9.45
N VAL A 128 -25.23 -32.54 8.19
CA VAL A 128 -26.16 -32.78 7.08
C VAL A 128 -25.90 -34.16 6.50
N ILE A 129 -26.93 -34.99 6.46
CA ILE A 129 -26.85 -36.35 5.92
C ILE A 129 -27.25 -36.33 4.44
N GLY A 130 -26.45 -36.97 3.60
CA GLY A 130 -26.77 -37.19 2.20
C GLY A 130 -25.98 -36.34 1.21
N ALA A 131 -26.28 -36.54 -0.07
CA ALA A 131 -25.57 -35.89 -1.17
C ALA A 131 -25.70 -34.36 -1.12
N ALA A 132 -24.71 -33.71 -1.70
CA ALA A 132 -24.71 -32.26 -1.83
C ALA A 132 -25.84 -31.77 -2.75
N ASP A 133 -26.47 -30.67 -2.35
CA ASP A 133 -27.33 -29.88 -3.21
C ASP A 133 -26.43 -28.99 -4.08
N GLU A 134 -26.28 -29.35 -5.36
CA GLU A 134 -25.36 -28.69 -6.30
C GLU A 134 -25.69 -27.20 -6.49
N ASP A 135 -26.94 -26.79 -6.28
CA ASP A 135 -27.39 -25.39 -6.44
C ASP A 135 -26.81 -24.46 -5.36
N ARG A 136 -26.32 -25.01 -4.23
CA ARG A 136 -25.67 -24.25 -3.14
C ARG A 136 -24.19 -23.97 -3.40
N TYR A 137 -23.60 -24.61 -4.40
CA TYR A 137 -22.17 -24.61 -4.62
C TYR A 137 -21.78 -23.77 -5.83
N LEU A 138 -21.06 -22.68 -5.56
CA LEU A 138 -20.47 -21.90 -6.64
C LEU A 138 -19.24 -22.61 -7.20
N SER A 139 -19.34 -22.93 -8.50
CA SER A 139 -18.23 -23.41 -9.32
C SER A 139 -17.62 -22.29 -10.16
N ASP A 140 -18.38 -21.21 -10.40
CA ASP A 140 -17.93 -20.02 -11.13
C ASP A 140 -17.44 -18.93 -10.15
N PRO A 141 -16.25 -18.35 -10.37
CA PRO A 141 -15.76 -17.23 -9.58
C PRO A 141 -16.49 -15.88 -9.79
N ASP A 142 -17.50 -15.78 -10.65
CA ASP A 142 -18.21 -14.52 -10.90
C ASP A 142 -18.78 -13.90 -9.61
N VAL A 143 -18.22 -12.72 -9.28
CA VAL A 143 -18.61 -11.92 -8.13
C VAL A 143 -20.05 -11.44 -8.24
N ALA A 144 -20.52 -11.06 -9.44
CA ALA A 144 -21.87 -10.54 -9.62
C ALA A 144 -22.92 -11.63 -9.40
N ALA A 145 -22.68 -12.84 -9.92
CA ALA A 145 -23.50 -14.02 -9.67
C ALA A 145 -23.57 -14.36 -8.18
N ALA A 146 -22.44 -14.34 -7.47
CA ALA A 146 -22.40 -14.60 -6.02
C ALA A 146 -23.22 -13.57 -5.22
N VAL A 147 -23.08 -12.28 -5.54
CA VAL A 147 -23.88 -11.22 -4.92
C VAL A 147 -25.36 -11.39 -5.24
N ALA A 148 -25.72 -11.76 -6.47
CA ALA A 148 -27.11 -11.99 -6.85
C ALA A 148 -27.73 -13.16 -6.09
N ALA A 149 -27.01 -14.27 -5.94
CA ALA A 149 -27.45 -15.42 -5.16
C ALA A 149 -27.69 -15.07 -3.68
N LEU A 150 -26.81 -14.26 -3.09
CA LEU A 150 -26.92 -13.80 -1.69
C LEU A 150 -28.05 -12.79 -1.44
N ARG A 151 -28.77 -12.33 -2.48
CA ARG A 151 -29.97 -11.48 -2.31
C ARG A 151 -31.18 -12.28 -1.84
N ASP A 152 -31.27 -13.54 -2.21
CA ASP A 152 -32.23 -14.46 -1.61
C ASP A 152 -31.83 -14.63 -0.13
N ARG A 153 -32.78 -14.50 0.80
CA ARG A 153 -32.52 -14.57 2.24
C ARG A 153 -32.35 -16.00 2.75
N ASP A 154 -32.76 -16.99 1.96
CA ASP A 154 -32.69 -18.40 2.34
C ASP A 154 -31.53 -19.12 1.64
N ALA A 155 -30.92 -18.49 0.63
CA ALA A 155 -29.78 -19.07 -0.08
C ALA A 155 -28.53 -19.19 0.81
N VAL A 156 -27.84 -20.32 0.67
CA VAL A 156 -26.49 -20.57 1.20
C VAL A 156 -25.54 -20.70 0.02
N VAL A 157 -24.47 -19.91 0.03
CA VAL A 157 -23.51 -19.78 -1.07
C VAL A 157 -22.15 -20.27 -0.60
N LEU A 158 -21.74 -21.44 -1.09
CA LEU A 158 -20.44 -22.05 -0.76
C LEU A 158 -19.52 -22.09 -1.98
N ALA A 159 -18.37 -21.44 -1.89
CA ALA A 159 -17.33 -21.52 -2.88
C ALA A 159 -16.69 -22.92 -2.88
N ARG A 160 -16.64 -23.56 -4.05
CA ARG A 160 -15.84 -24.78 -4.24
C ARG A 160 -14.34 -24.48 -4.19
N PRO A 161 -13.49 -25.48 -3.90
CA PRO A 161 -12.04 -25.32 -3.97
C PRO A 161 -11.57 -24.78 -5.33
N SER A 162 -12.24 -25.14 -6.43
CA SER A 162 -11.93 -24.62 -7.77
C SER A 162 -12.02 -23.09 -7.86
N VAL A 163 -13.04 -22.48 -7.24
CA VAL A 163 -13.21 -21.02 -7.18
C VAL A 163 -12.04 -20.38 -6.44
N LEU A 164 -11.70 -20.89 -5.25
CA LEU A 164 -10.62 -20.33 -4.43
C LEU A 164 -9.23 -20.53 -5.06
N LEU A 165 -9.04 -21.62 -5.81
CA LEU A 165 -7.79 -21.89 -6.55
C LEU A 165 -7.66 -21.03 -7.80
N ALA A 166 -8.78 -20.69 -8.45
CA ALA A 166 -8.79 -19.83 -9.63
C ALA A 166 -8.65 -18.34 -9.24
N SER A 167 -9.50 -17.88 -8.32
CA SER A 167 -9.65 -16.46 -7.98
C SER A 167 -8.88 -16.01 -6.75
N GLY A 168 -8.33 -16.95 -5.98
CA GLY A 168 -7.71 -16.66 -4.69
C GLY A 168 -8.75 -16.44 -3.58
N PRO A 169 -8.33 -16.51 -2.30
CA PRO A 169 -9.22 -16.29 -1.16
C PRO A 169 -9.66 -14.84 -1.01
N GLY A 170 -9.01 -13.88 -1.68
CA GLY A 170 -9.47 -12.49 -1.76
C GLY A 170 -10.83 -12.34 -2.46
N TRP A 171 -11.33 -13.40 -3.10
CA TRP A 171 -12.66 -13.45 -3.69
C TRP A 171 -13.77 -13.11 -2.69
N PHE A 172 -13.69 -13.60 -1.44
CA PHE A 172 -14.66 -13.28 -0.39
C PHE A 172 -14.77 -11.77 -0.16
N ASN A 173 -13.63 -11.09 -0.01
CA ASN A 173 -13.58 -9.64 0.15
C ASN A 173 -14.20 -8.92 -1.05
N ARG A 174 -13.95 -9.38 -2.28
CA ARG A 174 -14.52 -8.76 -3.49
C ARG A 174 -16.04 -8.91 -3.57
N VAL A 175 -16.59 -10.06 -3.15
CA VAL A 175 -18.05 -10.27 -3.06
C VAL A 175 -18.68 -9.34 -2.02
N ILE A 176 -18.05 -9.21 -0.84
CA ILE A 176 -18.51 -8.31 0.21
C ILE A 176 -18.44 -6.84 -0.26
N GLU A 177 -17.34 -6.44 -0.90
CA GLU A 177 -17.19 -5.10 -1.46
C GLU A 177 -18.26 -4.83 -2.53
N ALA A 178 -18.49 -5.77 -3.46
CA ALA A 178 -19.48 -5.60 -4.52
C ALA A 178 -20.93 -5.49 -4.02
N ALA A 179 -21.26 -6.08 -2.86
CA ALA A 179 -22.58 -5.94 -2.24
C ALA A 179 -22.73 -4.71 -1.34
N SER A 180 -21.64 -3.98 -1.08
CA SER A 180 -21.67 -2.84 -0.15
C SER A 180 -22.57 -1.71 -0.68
N PRO A 181 -23.58 -1.25 0.09
CA PRO A 181 -24.42 -0.13 -0.31
C PRO A 181 -23.59 1.14 -0.53
N THR A 182 -23.79 1.79 -1.67
CA THR A 182 -23.04 2.99 -2.07
C THR A 182 -23.96 4.17 -2.38
N THR A 183 -23.47 5.37 -2.06
CA THR A 183 -24.02 6.65 -2.56
C THR A 183 -23.01 7.38 -3.47
N PRO A 184 -23.42 8.37 -4.28
CA PRO A 184 -22.49 9.16 -5.07
C PRO A 184 -21.53 9.98 -4.18
N PRO A 185 -20.25 10.14 -4.57
CA PRO A 185 -19.30 10.94 -3.79
C PRO A 185 -19.57 12.45 -3.91
N PRO A 186 -19.44 13.22 -2.83
CA PRO A 186 -19.77 14.65 -2.78
C PRO A 186 -18.83 15.48 -3.65
N GLY A 187 -19.35 16.45 -4.38
CA GLY A 187 -18.63 17.45 -5.17
C GLY A 187 -17.94 18.54 -4.35
N LEU A 188 -17.16 19.40 -5.03
CA LEU A 188 -16.59 20.60 -4.39
C LEU A 188 -17.68 21.58 -3.96
N ALA A 189 -18.78 21.66 -4.71
CA ALA A 189 -19.92 22.51 -4.37
C ALA A 189 -20.58 22.13 -3.04
N ASP A 190 -20.48 20.86 -2.64
CA ASP A 190 -21.12 20.33 -1.42
C ASP A 190 -20.35 20.69 -0.14
N ALA A 191 -19.08 21.09 -0.23
CA ALA A 191 -18.27 21.42 0.95
C ALA A 191 -18.65 22.76 1.61
N GLY A 192 -19.28 23.67 0.86
CA GLY A 192 -19.64 25.00 1.32
C GLY A 192 -18.44 25.91 1.64
N LEU A 193 -18.71 27.11 2.15
CA LEU A 193 -17.70 28.15 2.38
C LEU A 193 -17.06 28.14 3.77
N ASN A 194 -17.61 27.38 4.73
CA ASN A 194 -17.15 27.38 6.12
C ASN A 194 -16.04 26.32 6.33
N PRO A 195 -14.77 26.72 6.57
CA PRO A 195 -13.67 25.78 6.73
C PRO A 195 -13.83 24.81 7.90
N PHE A 196 -14.51 25.23 8.97
CA PHE A 196 -14.75 24.37 10.14
C PHE A 196 -15.71 23.22 9.85
N ARG A 197 -16.43 23.26 8.73
CA ARG A 197 -17.33 22.19 8.27
C ARG A 197 -16.84 21.47 7.04
N TRP A 198 -15.64 21.78 6.57
CA TRP A 198 -15.10 21.12 5.38
C TRP A 198 -14.87 19.63 5.62
N PRO A 199 -15.18 18.79 4.62
CA PRO A 199 -14.91 17.37 4.70
C PRO A 199 -13.39 17.12 4.71
N GLY A 200 -12.96 16.05 5.38
CA GLY A 200 -11.53 15.73 5.55
C GLY A 200 -10.76 15.65 4.23
N TRP A 201 -11.38 15.12 3.17
CA TRP A 201 -10.71 15.02 1.87
C TRP A 201 -10.29 16.38 1.30
N LEU A 202 -11.00 17.47 1.59
CA LEU A 202 -10.63 18.80 1.10
C LEU A 202 -9.36 19.30 1.79
N TRP A 203 -9.24 19.08 3.10
CA TRP A 203 -8.01 19.35 3.83
C TRP A 203 -6.82 18.51 3.33
N GLY A 204 -7.06 17.25 2.98
CA GLY A 204 -6.05 16.38 2.41
C GLY A 204 -5.59 16.82 1.02
N VAL A 205 -6.52 17.30 0.17
CA VAL A 205 -6.19 17.93 -1.12
C VAL A 205 -5.34 19.18 -0.90
N LEU A 206 -5.71 20.06 0.04
CA LEU A 206 -4.94 21.27 0.36
C LEU A 206 -3.54 20.94 0.90
N ALA A 207 -3.41 19.92 1.74
CA ALA A 207 -2.11 19.45 2.20
C ALA A 207 -1.23 18.96 1.03
N GLY A 208 -1.80 18.17 0.11
CA GLY A 208 -1.09 17.70 -1.09
C GLY A 208 -0.68 18.83 -2.04
N LEU A 209 -1.59 19.79 -2.30
CA LEU A 209 -1.29 20.99 -3.10
C LEU A 209 -0.24 21.88 -2.42
N GLY A 210 -0.31 22.02 -1.10
CA GLY A 210 0.68 22.73 -0.31
C GLY A 210 2.08 22.12 -0.44
N LEU A 211 2.19 20.79 -0.43
CA LEU A 211 3.46 20.09 -0.67
C LEU A 211 4.00 20.34 -2.09
N ILE A 212 3.11 20.38 -3.10
CA ILE A 212 3.49 20.72 -4.48
C ILE A 212 4.04 22.15 -4.53
N VAL A 213 3.34 23.12 -3.94
CA VAL A 213 3.79 24.52 -3.89
C VAL A 213 5.11 24.65 -3.15
N ALA A 214 5.27 23.97 -2.01
CA ALA A 214 6.52 23.94 -1.25
C ALA A 214 7.68 23.35 -2.06
N GLY A 215 7.45 22.24 -2.78
CA GLY A 215 8.45 21.65 -3.67
C GLY A 215 8.82 22.56 -4.84
N ILE A 216 7.86 23.23 -5.46
CA ILE A 216 8.13 24.25 -6.49
C ILE A 216 8.96 25.41 -5.91
N GLY A 217 8.62 25.87 -4.69
CA GLY A 217 9.38 26.89 -3.98
C GLY A 217 10.82 26.47 -3.71
N ALA A 218 11.04 25.25 -3.22
CA ALA A 218 12.37 24.69 -3.00
C ALA A 218 13.18 24.60 -4.30
N ALA A 219 12.56 24.17 -5.41
CA ALA A 219 13.21 24.16 -6.72
C ALA A 219 13.58 25.59 -7.19
N ALA A 220 12.68 26.56 -7.03
CA ALA A 220 12.92 27.94 -7.40
C ALA A 220 14.07 28.57 -6.60
N ILE A 221 14.15 28.29 -5.29
CA ILE A 221 15.26 28.73 -4.43
C ILE A 221 16.58 28.11 -4.91
N THR A 222 16.55 26.83 -5.25
CA THR A 222 17.73 26.08 -5.68
C THR A 222 18.28 26.53 -7.04
N LEU A 223 17.39 26.89 -7.97
CA LEU A 223 17.75 27.42 -9.29
C LEU A 223 18.09 28.92 -9.25
N GLY A 224 17.56 29.66 -8.27
CA GLY A 224 17.79 31.09 -8.10
C GLY A 224 18.92 31.38 -7.11
N PRO A 225 18.61 31.84 -5.89
CA PRO A 225 19.60 32.34 -4.93
C PRO A 225 20.53 31.27 -4.34
N VAL A 226 20.16 29.98 -4.42
CA VAL A 226 20.79 28.82 -3.76
C VAL A 226 20.75 28.88 -2.23
N LEU A 227 21.19 29.99 -1.64
CA LEU A 227 21.18 30.30 -0.22
C LEU A 227 20.25 31.47 0.08
N LEU A 228 19.31 31.25 0.98
CA LEU A 228 18.48 32.29 1.58
C LEU A 228 19.26 33.09 2.64
N SER A 229 18.68 34.18 3.12
CA SER A 229 19.34 35.06 4.10
C SER A 229 19.71 34.33 5.38
N TYR A 230 18.82 33.46 5.89
CA TYR A 230 19.08 32.67 7.08
C TYR A 230 20.12 31.55 6.84
N ASP A 231 20.21 31.00 5.63
CA ASP A 231 21.26 30.04 5.28
C ASP A 231 22.64 30.69 5.39
N ARG A 232 22.77 31.91 4.85
CA ARG A 232 24.02 32.70 4.94
C ARG A 232 24.35 33.08 6.36
N SER A 233 23.34 33.47 7.15
CA SER A 233 23.54 33.78 8.58
C SER A 233 23.97 32.54 9.38
N TYR A 234 23.45 31.37 9.04
CA TYR A 234 23.85 30.12 9.69
C TYR A 234 25.27 29.71 9.30
N LEU A 235 25.59 29.74 8.00
CA LEU A 235 26.90 29.32 7.49
C LEU A 235 28.00 30.35 7.73
N GLY A 236 27.68 31.64 7.85
CA GLY A 236 28.65 32.72 7.77
C GLY A 236 29.29 32.89 6.38
N LEU A 237 28.76 32.19 5.36
CA LEU A 237 29.32 32.09 4.02
C LEU A 237 28.30 32.47 2.94
N GLY A 238 28.78 33.04 1.85
CA GLY A 238 28.06 33.25 0.61
C GLY A 238 28.24 32.10 -0.39
N VAL A 239 27.51 32.17 -1.51
CA VAL A 239 27.61 31.17 -2.59
C VAL A 239 29.01 31.13 -3.21
N ASP A 240 29.66 32.28 -3.34
CA ASP A 240 31.02 32.35 -3.90
C ASP A 240 32.06 31.75 -2.95
N ASP A 241 31.86 31.87 -1.64
CA ASP A 241 32.72 31.20 -0.65
C ASP A 241 32.57 29.68 -0.74
N LEU A 242 31.35 29.17 -0.91
CA LEU A 242 31.11 27.73 -1.14
C LEU A 242 31.82 27.22 -2.40
N ARG A 243 31.87 28.01 -3.47
CA ARG A 243 32.62 27.68 -4.69
C ARG A 243 34.12 27.65 -4.46
N GLN A 244 34.64 28.51 -3.58
CA GLN A 244 36.05 28.52 -3.20
C GLN A 244 36.43 27.31 -2.34
N ILE A 245 35.54 26.88 -1.43
CA ILE A 245 35.72 25.64 -0.66
C ILE A 245 35.82 24.45 -1.63
N ASN A 246 34.89 24.37 -2.58
CA ASN A 246 34.92 23.35 -3.61
C ASN A 246 34.04 23.74 -4.81
N GLY A 247 34.61 23.70 -6.03
CA GLY A 247 33.91 24.13 -7.25
C GLY A 247 32.63 23.34 -7.56
N ASN A 248 32.51 22.10 -7.07
CA ASN A 248 31.35 21.24 -7.27
C ASN A 248 30.32 21.31 -6.12
N LEU A 249 30.63 21.99 -5.01
CA LEU A 249 29.79 21.98 -3.80
C LEU A 249 28.42 22.62 -4.03
N VAL A 250 28.35 23.74 -4.74
CA VAL A 250 27.07 24.39 -5.05
C VAL A 250 26.21 23.47 -5.91
N HIS A 251 26.79 22.83 -6.92
CA HIS A 251 26.09 21.87 -7.77
C HIS A 251 25.63 20.64 -6.98
N PHE A 252 26.44 20.18 -6.03
CA PHE A 252 26.06 19.13 -5.11
C PHE A 252 24.88 19.54 -4.22
N ILE A 253 24.85 20.72 -3.63
CA ILE A 253 23.67 21.18 -2.88
C ILE A 253 22.44 21.28 -3.79
N GLN A 254 22.63 21.73 -5.03
CA GLN A 254 21.54 21.83 -6.01
C GLN A 254 20.93 20.48 -6.37
N HIS A 255 21.73 19.43 -6.54
CA HIS A 255 21.20 18.11 -6.91
C HIS A 255 20.35 17.49 -5.80
N ASP A 256 20.78 17.62 -4.54
CA ASP A 256 20.04 17.12 -3.38
C ASP A 256 18.70 17.87 -3.26
N ARG A 257 18.73 19.21 -3.35
CA ARG A 257 17.51 20.04 -3.21
C ARG A 257 16.53 19.89 -4.37
N ILE A 258 17.00 19.78 -5.63
CA ILE A 258 16.09 19.52 -6.76
C ILE A 258 15.49 18.11 -6.69
N SER A 259 16.27 17.12 -6.27
CA SER A 259 15.76 15.75 -6.08
C SER A 259 14.72 15.70 -4.95
N MET A 260 14.97 16.40 -3.84
CA MET A 260 14.01 16.59 -2.76
C MET A 260 12.75 17.33 -3.23
N ALA A 261 12.89 18.44 -3.94
CA ALA A 261 11.78 19.22 -4.48
C ALA A 261 10.89 18.38 -5.41
N GLY A 262 11.49 17.60 -6.31
CA GLY A 262 10.76 16.65 -7.16
C GLY A 262 9.98 15.64 -6.33
N ASN A 263 10.63 15.02 -5.32
CA ASN A 263 9.96 14.09 -4.43
C ASN A 263 8.82 14.72 -3.62
N MET A 264 8.95 15.98 -3.16
CA MET A 264 7.88 16.71 -2.49
C MET A 264 6.67 16.94 -3.40
N ILE A 265 6.90 17.31 -4.67
CA ILE A 265 5.83 17.45 -5.67
C ILE A 265 5.15 16.09 -5.90
N GLY A 266 5.94 15.02 -6.03
CA GLY A 266 5.42 13.66 -6.20
C GLY A 266 4.59 13.18 -5.02
N LEU A 267 5.07 13.40 -3.79
CA LEU A 267 4.34 13.09 -2.57
C LEU A 267 3.04 13.90 -2.46
N GLY A 268 3.09 15.19 -2.81
CA GLY A 268 1.89 16.03 -2.87
C GLY A 268 0.87 15.51 -3.87
N ALA A 269 1.30 15.05 -5.05
CA ALA A 269 0.41 14.44 -6.05
C ALA A 269 -0.23 13.14 -5.52
N LEU A 270 0.53 12.29 -4.81
CA LEU A 270 -0.01 11.09 -4.17
C LEU A 270 -1.04 11.44 -3.09
N TYR A 271 -0.80 12.48 -2.28
CA TYR A 271 -1.73 12.91 -1.22
C TYR A 271 -3.01 13.53 -1.76
N THR A 272 -2.90 14.35 -2.81
CA THR A 272 -4.07 14.85 -3.55
C THR A 272 -4.86 13.68 -4.13
N GLY A 273 -4.18 12.69 -4.72
CA GLY A 273 -4.79 11.46 -5.22
C GLY A 273 -5.54 10.65 -4.17
N LEU A 274 -4.89 10.35 -3.04
CA LEU A 274 -5.48 9.64 -1.90
C LEU A 274 -6.71 10.38 -1.34
N SER A 275 -6.64 11.70 -1.27
CA SER A 275 -7.71 12.51 -0.71
C SER A 275 -8.90 12.60 -1.67
N TRP A 276 -8.65 12.96 -2.93
CA TRP A 276 -9.70 13.12 -3.94
C TRP A 276 -10.29 11.80 -4.43
N GLY A 277 -9.45 10.79 -4.66
CA GLY A 277 -9.86 9.50 -5.19
C GLY A 277 -10.24 8.47 -4.13
N GLY A 278 -9.77 8.65 -2.89
CA GLY A 278 -9.98 7.69 -1.80
C GLY A 278 -10.83 8.22 -0.66
N ILE A 279 -10.31 9.18 0.11
CA ILE A 279 -10.99 9.72 1.32
C ILE A 279 -12.37 10.30 0.94
N ARG A 280 -12.44 11.06 -0.14
CA ARG A 280 -13.69 11.62 -0.68
C ARG A 280 -14.74 10.55 -1.02
N ARG A 281 -14.32 9.31 -1.27
CA ARG A 281 -15.19 8.18 -1.61
C ARG A 281 -15.47 7.28 -0.40
N GLY A 282 -15.07 7.66 0.80
CA GLY A 282 -15.25 6.84 2.01
C GLY A 282 -14.30 5.65 2.10
N LEU A 283 -13.17 5.63 1.37
CA LEU A 283 -12.19 4.55 1.47
C LEU A 283 -11.34 4.70 2.74
N ALA A 284 -11.59 3.84 3.72
CA ALA A 284 -10.89 3.86 5.00
C ALA A 284 -9.36 3.67 4.86
N TRP A 285 -8.93 2.77 3.97
CA TRP A 285 -7.51 2.56 3.71
C TRP A 285 -6.81 3.81 3.16
N ALA A 286 -7.48 4.65 2.38
CA ALA A 286 -6.85 5.85 1.79
C ALA A 286 -6.52 6.88 2.88
N ARG A 287 -7.40 7.00 3.88
CA ARG A 287 -7.14 7.78 5.09
C ARG A 287 -5.94 7.22 5.87
N THR A 288 -5.87 5.90 6.05
CA THR A 288 -4.75 5.23 6.72
C THR A 288 -3.43 5.44 5.96
N ALA A 289 -3.44 5.31 4.64
CA ALA A 289 -2.28 5.53 3.79
C ALA A 289 -1.76 6.97 3.90
N LEU A 290 -2.66 7.96 3.84
CA LEU A 290 -2.33 9.36 4.02
C LEU A 290 -1.73 9.63 5.40
N LEU A 291 -2.34 9.08 6.46
CA LEU A 291 -1.85 9.28 7.84
C LEU A 291 -0.46 8.65 8.04
N LEU A 292 -0.27 7.38 7.67
CA LEU A 292 1.00 6.69 7.92
C LEU A 292 2.15 7.31 7.12
N SER A 293 1.92 7.57 5.83
CA SER A 293 2.90 8.28 4.99
C SER A 293 3.17 9.69 5.52
N GLY A 294 2.10 10.41 5.87
CA GLY A 294 2.18 11.79 6.35
C GLY A 294 2.92 11.90 7.67
N LEU A 295 2.64 11.04 8.65
CA LEU A 295 3.38 11.05 9.91
C LEU A 295 4.87 10.84 9.68
N VAL A 296 5.28 9.88 8.84
CA VAL A 296 6.70 9.70 8.56
C VAL A 296 7.29 10.93 7.87
N ALA A 297 6.65 11.43 6.81
CA ALA A 297 7.17 12.56 6.04
C ALA A 297 7.23 13.89 6.81
N PHE A 298 6.32 14.13 7.75
CA PHE A 298 6.26 15.38 8.51
C PHE A 298 7.07 15.32 9.80
N LEU A 299 7.11 14.17 10.49
CA LEU A 299 7.88 14.03 11.72
C LEU A 299 9.39 13.95 11.48
N THR A 300 9.84 13.87 10.23
CA THR A 300 11.27 14.04 9.90
C THR A 300 11.78 15.45 10.19
N LEU A 301 10.91 16.42 10.48
CA LEU A 301 11.30 17.70 11.09
C LEU A 301 12.18 17.50 12.33
N PHE A 302 11.95 16.43 13.12
CA PHE A 302 12.75 16.14 14.30
C PHE A 302 14.19 15.73 13.99
N TYR A 303 14.50 15.34 12.75
CA TYR A 303 15.89 15.10 12.33
C TYR A 303 16.73 16.36 12.46
N PHE A 304 16.12 17.55 12.32
CA PHE A 304 16.83 18.83 12.36
C PHE A 304 17.34 19.19 13.76
N VAL A 305 16.75 18.60 14.80
CA VAL A 305 17.31 18.69 16.16
C VAL A 305 18.67 17.99 16.23
N GLY A 306 18.83 16.88 15.50
CA GLY A 306 20.09 16.13 15.44
C GLY A 306 21.15 16.78 14.55
N THR A 307 20.76 17.54 13.52
CA THR A 307 21.72 18.19 12.60
C THR A 307 22.23 19.54 13.10
N GLY A 308 21.53 20.16 14.06
CA GLY A 308 21.87 21.49 14.57
C GLY A 308 21.50 22.64 13.62
N PHE A 309 20.77 22.36 12.54
CA PHE A 309 20.22 23.36 11.61
C PHE A 309 18.70 23.15 11.46
N VAL A 310 17.93 24.05 12.07
CA VAL A 310 16.47 24.07 11.94
C VAL A 310 16.11 25.03 10.81
N ASP A 311 15.78 24.49 9.65
CA ASP A 311 15.36 25.28 8.48
C ASP A 311 14.02 26.00 8.77
N PRO A 312 14.00 27.35 8.81
CA PRO A 312 12.77 28.12 9.00
C PRO A 312 11.71 27.89 7.92
N LEU A 313 12.11 27.69 6.65
CA LEU A 313 11.16 27.49 5.56
C LEU A 313 10.52 26.10 5.66
N HIS A 314 11.31 25.05 5.89
CA HIS A 314 10.77 23.73 6.15
C HIS A 314 9.87 23.70 7.39
N THR A 315 10.27 24.39 8.46
CA THR A 315 9.45 24.53 9.67
C THR A 315 8.10 25.18 9.36
N LEU A 316 8.10 26.26 8.56
CA LEU A 316 6.87 26.93 8.11
C LEU A 316 5.96 25.98 7.31
N VAL A 317 6.54 25.20 6.37
CA VAL A 317 5.82 24.19 5.59
C VAL A 317 5.18 23.15 6.51
N VAL A 318 5.92 22.61 7.47
CA VAL A 318 5.40 21.61 8.41
C VAL A 318 4.30 22.18 9.30
N VAL A 319 4.51 23.33 9.92
CA VAL A 319 3.52 23.98 10.81
C VAL A 319 2.24 24.34 10.06
N THR A 320 2.33 24.66 8.75
CA THR A 320 1.17 24.99 7.93
C THR A 320 0.42 23.74 7.46
N LEU A 321 1.13 22.74 6.93
CA LEU A 321 0.49 21.60 6.26
C LEU A 321 0.18 20.42 7.20
N PHE A 322 0.91 20.25 8.29
CA PHE A 322 0.67 19.16 9.24
C PHE A 322 -0.73 19.24 9.90
N PRO A 323 -1.22 20.42 10.34
CA PRO A 323 -2.61 20.54 10.80
C PRO A 323 -3.64 20.19 9.73
N MET A 324 -3.38 20.51 8.46
CA MET A 324 -4.27 20.13 7.35
C MET A 324 -4.28 18.61 7.14
N LEU A 325 -3.11 17.95 7.23
CA LEU A 325 -3.01 16.49 7.20
C LEU A 325 -3.82 15.86 8.34
N LEU A 326 -3.70 16.38 9.57
CA LEU A 326 -4.46 15.89 10.71
C LEU A 326 -5.97 16.10 10.53
N ALA A 327 -6.38 17.28 10.07
CA ALA A 327 -7.79 17.56 9.76
C ALA A 327 -8.35 16.61 8.69
N ALA A 328 -7.52 16.21 7.71
CA ALA A 328 -7.92 15.29 6.65
C ALA A 328 -8.30 13.89 7.16
N VAL A 329 -7.68 13.47 8.25
CA VAL A 329 -7.83 12.14 8.83
C VAL A 329 -8.50 12.17 10.21
N TRP A 330 -8.92 13.33 10.71
CA TRP A 330 -9.46 13.44 12.06
C TRP A 330 -10.76 12.67 12.25
N ASN A 331 -11.67 12.83 11.30
CA ASN A 331 -13.01 12.24 11.37
C ASN A 331 -13.01 10.78 10.89
N LYS A 332 -14.06 10.05 11.30
CA LYS A 332 -14.35 8.72 10.78
C LYS A 332 -14.60 8.80 9.27
N PRO A 333 -14.17 7.79 8.49
CA PRO A 333 -14.51 7.72 7.08
C PRO A 333 -16.02 7.80 6.86
N ASP A 334 -16.42 8.53 5.82
CA ASP A 334 -17.81 8.53 5.36
C ASP A 334 -18.22 7.13 4.88
N PRO A 335 -19.53 6.82 4.85
CA PRO A 335 -20.02 5.57 4.27
C PRO A 335 -19.51 5.36 2.83
N PRO A 336 -19.46 4.10 2.34
CA PRO A 336 -19.00 3.80 0.99
C PRO A 336 -19.67 4.67 -0.09
N GLN A 337 -18.83 5.38 -0.86
CA GLN A 337 -19.25 6.24 -1.96
C GLN A 337 -18.54 5.88 -3.26
N TRP A 338 -18.22 4.60 -3.41
CA TRP A 338 -17.50 4.04 -4.54
C TRP A 338 -18.34 2.97 -5.22
N ARG A 339 -18.06 2.75 -6.51
CA ARG A 339 -18.67 1.66 -7.29
C ARG A 339 -17.62 0.58 -7.51
N SER A 340 -18.00 -0.67 -7.30
CA SER A 340 -17.17 -1.83 -7.66
C SER A 340 -17.49 -2.23 -9.11
N LEU A 341 -16.46 -2.36 -9.94
CA LEU A 341 -16.60 -3.00 -11.25
C LEU A 341 -16.36 -4.50 -11.12
N PRO A 342 -17.04 -5.34 -11.92
CA PRO A 342 -16.72 -6.77 -12.00
C PRO A 342 -15.24 -6.99 -12.36
N ASP A 343 -14.64 -8.09 -11.91
CA ASP A 343 -13.21 -8.42 -12.08
C ASP A 343 -12.70 -8.33 -13.54
N GLY A 344 -13.60 -8.40 -14.53
CA GLY A 344 -13.29 -8.26 -15.94
C GLY A 344 -12.48 -9.45 -16.47
N PRO A 345 -11.81 -9.29 -17.63
CA PRO A 345 -11.04 -10.39 -18.22
C PRO A 345 -9.86 -10.83 -17.34
N GLU A 346 -9.76 -12.14 -17.10
CA GLU A 346 -8.71 -12.78 -16.28
C GLU A 346 -7.29 -12.35 -16.70
N SER A 347 -7.04 -12.22 -18.01
CA SER A 347 -5.74 -11.81 -18.54
C SER A 347 -5.34 -10.39 -18.11
N GLN A 348 -6.30 -9.47 -18.01
CA GLN A 348 -6.07 -8.10 -17.54
C GLN A 348 -5.79 -8.11 -16.03
N ARG A 349 -6.58 -8.84 -15.24
CA ARG A 349 -6.36 -8.95 -13.80
C ARG A 349 -4.99 -9.53 -13.49
N ARG A 350 -4.60 -10.65 -14.13
CA ARG A 350 -3.28 -11.26 -13.91
C ARG A 350 -2.11 -10.34 -14.23
N ARG A 351 -2.20 -9.57 -15.32
CA ARG A 351 -1.20 -8.54 -15.64
C ARG A 351 -1.16 -7.46 -14.57
N ALA A 352 -2.32 -6.99 -14.11
CA ALA A 352 -2.40 -5.99 -13.06
C ALA A 352 -1.81 -6.48 -11.73
N LEU A 353 -1.97 -7.76 -11.37
CA LEU A 353 -1.36 -8.34 -10.17
C LEU A 353 0.17 -8.33 -10.22
N TRP A 354 0.78 -8.53 -11.41
CA TRP A 354 2.21 -8.31 -11.59
C TRP A 354 2.59 -6.84 -11.40
N GLY A 355 1.83 -5.92 -12.00
CA GLY A 355 2.02 -4.48 -11.77
C GLY A 355 1.91 -4.10 -10.29
N GLN A 356 0.94 -4.67 -9.58
CA GLN A 356 0.74 -4.49 -8.14
C GLN A 356 1.94 -4.96 -7.34
N LEU A 357 2.43 -6.19 -7.60
CA LEU A 357 3.61 -6.75 -6.95
C LEU A 357 4.86 -5.88 -7.16
N LEU A 358 5.05 -5.38 -8.40
CA LEU A 358 6.15 -4.47 -8.71
C LEU A 358 6.05 -3.15 -7.93
N PHE A 359 4.86 -2.55 -7.82
CA PHE A 359 4.68 -1.33 -7.02
C PHE A 359 4.87 -1.55 -5.52
N ILE A 360 4.45 -2.70 -4.98
CA ILE A 360 4.71 -3.07 -3.58
C ILE A 360 6.22 -3.17 -3.34
N GLY A 361 6.94 -3.89 -4.20
CA GLY A 361 8.40 -4.01 -4.12
C GLY A 361 9.10 -2.66 -4.27
N LEU A 362 8.66 -1.85 -5.23
CA LEU A 362 9.19 -0.52 -5.49
C LEU A 362 9.00 0.42 -4.30
N GLY A 363 7.78 0.56 -3.80
CA GLY A 363 7.50 1.43 -2.66
C GLY A 363 8.27 0.97 -1.41
N GLY A 364 8.39 -0.34 -1.19
CA GLY A 364 9.20 -0.90 -0.10
C GLY A 364 10.69 -0.56 -0.27
N GLY A 365 11.21 -0.67 -1.49
CA GLY A 365 12.57 -0.26 -1.83
C GLY A 365 12.81 1.24 -1.62
N LEU A 366 11.86 2.09 -2.01
CA LEU A 366 11.92 3.54 -1.76
C LEU A 366 11.88 3.87 -0.27
N ALA A 367 11.07 3.16 0.52
CA ALA A 367 11.04 3.33 1.97
C ALA A 367 12.38 2.98 2.62
N VAL A 368 13.00 1.86 2.22
CA VAL A 368 14.33 1.45 2.68
C VAL A 368 15.41 2.45 2.22
N ALA A 369 15.34 2.92 0.97
CA ALA A 369 16.25 3.92 0.45
C ALA A 369 16.14 5.24 1.23
N GLY A 370 14.91 5.71 1.49
CA GLY A 370 14.66 6.90 2.31
C GLY A 370 15.23 6.76 3.72
N ALA A 371 14.98 5.62 4.38
CA ALA A 371 15.56 5.32 5.68
C ALA A 371 17.09 5.34 5.67
N THR A 372 17.70 4.76 4.62
CA THR A 372 19.16 4.70 4.46
C THR A 372 19.75 6.10 4.26
N ILE A 373 19.13 6.92 3.40
CA ILE A 373 19.57 8.30 3.15
C ILE A 373 19.43 9.14 4.42
N SER A 374 18.32 8.99 5.16
CA SER A 374 18.14 9.67 6.45
C SER A 374 19.19 9.25 7.47
N PHE A 375 19.50 7.95 7.56
CA PHE A 375 20.54 7.44 8.45
C PHE A 375 21.92 8.02 8.09
N VAL A 376 22.32 7.96 6.82
CA VAL A 376 23.59 8.54 6.35
C VAL A 376 23.62 10.05 6.62
N GLY A 377 22.52 10.77 6.36
CA GLY A 377 22.42 12.20 6.63
C GLY A 377 22.60 12.56 8.11
N LEU A 378 22.27 11.65 9.02
CA LEU A 378 22.44 11.83 10.46
C LEU A 378 23.78 11.32 11.02
N THR A 379 24.58 10.58 10.23
CA THR A 379 25.87 10.01 10.66
C THR A 379 27.05 10.59 9.88
N ASP A 380 27.28 10.07 8.67
CA ASP A 380 28.49 10.29 7.88
C ASP A 380 28.33 11.44 6.87
N VAL A 381 27.08 11.86 6.64
CA VAL A 381 26.61 12.90 5.70
C VAL A 381 26.86 12.56 4.23
N PHE A 382 28.04 12.03 3.90
CA PHE A 382 28.46 11.69 2.54
C PHE A 382 28.65 10.19 2.35
N VAL A 383 28.28 9.71 1.16
CA VAL A 383 28.70 8.40 0.64
C VAL A 383 29.91 8.55 -0.28
N SER A 384 30.52 7.42 -0.65
CA SER A 384 31.73 7.40 -1.48
C SER A 384 31.55 8.06 -2.84
N THR A 385 30.38 7.93 -3.47
CA THR A 385 30.08 8.57 -4.76
C THR A 385 30.02 10.09 -4.65
N ASP A 386 29.58 10.63 -3.50
CA ASP A 386 29.51 12.08 -3.27
C ASP A 386 30.91 12.68 -3.20
N LEU A 387 31.78 12.04 -2.42
CA LEU A 387 33.18 12.42 -2.28
C LEU A 387 33.93 12.27 -3.61
N GLY A 388 33.57 11.25 -4.41
CA GLY A 388 34.06 11.08 -5.77
C GLY A 388 33.69 12.24 -6.69
N TYR A 389 32.43 12.70 -6.64
CA TYR A 389 31.95 13.85 -7.43
C TYR A 389 32.56 15.18 -6.96
N LEU A 390 32.71 15.36 -5.64
CA LEU A 390 33.33 16.54 -5.05
C LEU A 390 34.86 16.53 -5.18
N HIS A 391 35.49 15.42 -5.59
CA HIS A 391 36.94 15.24 -5.62
C HIS A 391 37.62 15.63 -4.29
N THR A 392 37.02 15.24 -3.17
CA THR A 392 37.50 15.61 -1.82
C THR A 392 37.19 14.53 -0.79
N HIS A 393 37.56 14.77 0.47
CA HIS A 393 37.27 13.88 1.60
C HIS A 393 36.39 14.60 2.62
N GLY A 394 35.54 13.85 3.33
CA GLY A 394 34.65 14.42 4.36
C GLY A 394 35.40 15.18 5.46
N ALA A 395 36.61 14.73 5.83
CA ALA A 395 37.47 15.43 6.80
C ALA A 395 37.91 16.82 6.32
N THR A 396 38.17 16.98 5.01
CA THR A 396 38.55 18.26 4.41
C THR A 396 37.37 19.24 4.44
N LEU A 397 36.16 18.79 4.10
CA LEU A 397 34.95 19.61 4.17
C LEU A 397 34.62 20.02 5.61
N ARG A 398 34.78 19.10 6.56
CA ARG A 398 34.60 19.37 8.00
C ARG A 398 35.56 20.42 8.53
N ALA A 399 36.81 20.37 8.09
CA ALA A 399 37.84 21.34 8.48
C ALA A 399 37.64 22.71 7.81
N ALA A 400 37.06 22.73 6.61
CA ALA A 400 36.74 23.97 5.90
C ALA A 400 35.63 24.75 6.62
N ASP A 401 34.54 24.08 7.00
CA ASP A 401 33.49 24.67 7.83
C ASP A 401 32.66 23.60 8.56
N PRO A 402 32.58 23.62 9.91
CA PRO A 402 31.77 22.65 10.66
C PRO A 402 30.26 22.80 10.45
N GLN A 403 29.76 24.01 10.15
CA GLN A 403 28.33 24.29 9.97
C GLN A 403 27.84 23.80 8.58
N LEU A 404 28.71 23.77 7.58
CA LEU A 404 28.47 23.22 6.26
C LEU A 404 28.00 21.75 6.33
N LEU A 405 28.54 20.96 7.26
CA LEU A 405 28.09 19.58 7.45
C LEU A 405 26.67 19.51 7.98
N GLY A 406 26.33 20.32 8.99
CA GLY A 406 24.96 20.38 9.53
C GLY A 406 23.96 20.84 8.47
N PHE A 407 24.37 21.78 7.63
CA PHE A 407 23.60 22.25 6.47
C PHE A 407 23.41 21.14 5.42
N ILE A 408 24.43 20.39 5.01
CA ILE A 408 24.22 19.30 4.04
C ILE A 408 23.43 18.14 4.65
N ALA A 409 23.68 17.84 5.93
CA ALA A 409 22.99 16.81 6.69
C ALA A 409 21.48 17.04 6.73
N HIS A 410 21.02 18.29 6.91
CA HIS A 410 19.59 18.59 6.96
C HIS A 410 18.89 18.33 5.61
N ASP A 411 19.52 18.72 4.49
CA ASP A 411 18.97 18.54 3.14
C ASP A 411 18.79 17.04 2.87
N ARG A 412 19.77 16.22 3.27
CA ARG A 412 19.75 14.75 3.10
C ARG A 412 18.76 14.07 4.03
N ALA A 413 18.77 14.42 5.30
CA ALA A 413 17.85 13.85 6.27
C ALA A 413 16.39 14.16 5.88
N GLY A 414 16.12 15.39 5.45
CA GLY A 414 14.84 15.84 4.91
C GLY A 414 14.44 15.11 3.63
N PHE A 415 15.37 14.99 2.67
CA PHE A 415 15.14 14.22 1.45
C PHE A 415 14.80 12.75 1.73
N GLY A 416 15.61 12.08 2.56
CA GLY A 416 15.39 10.68 2.95
C GLY A 416 14.05 10.47 3.65
N GLY A 417 13.66 11.40 4.52
CA GLY A 417 12.37 11.37 5.22
C GLY A 417 11.18 11.48 4.28
N ALA A 418 11.23 12.45 3.37
CA ALA A 418 10.21 12.61 2.33
C ALA A 418 10.17 11.41 1.38
N LEU A 419 11.32 10.81 1.04
CA LEU A 419 11.40 9.63 0.18
C LEU A 419 10.82 8.39 0.87
N PHE A 420 11.04 8.26 2.18
CA PHE A 420 10.40 7.23 2.99
C PHE A 420 8.88 7.37 2.91
N GLY A 421 8.37 8.58 3.14
CA GLY A 421 6.94 8.90 2.99
C GLY A 421 6.39 8.47 1.64
N SER A 422 7.01 8.90 0.54
CA SER A 422 6.64 8.49 -0.83
C SER A 422 6.61 6.97 -1.01
N GLY A 423 7.64 6.27 -0.51
CA GLY A 423 7.69 4.81 -0.55
C GLY A 423 6.51 4.17 0.19
N LEU A 424 6.20 4.65 1.39
CA LEU A 424 5.08 4.16 2.19
C LEU A 424 3.73 4.45 1.53
N ALA A 425 3.52 5.66 0.98
CA ALA A 425 2.32 5.99 0.21
C ALA A 425 2.14 5.02 -0.98
N ILE A 426 3.20 4.77 -1.75
CA ILE A 426 3.16 3.86 -2.91
C ILE A 426 2.83 2.44 -2.47
N VAL A 427 3.48 1.90 -1.42
CA VAL A 427 3.18 0.55 -0.89
C VAL A 427 1.73 0.45 -0.49
N LEU A 428 1.22 1.39 0.31
CA LEU A 428 -0.13 1.31 0.86
C LEU A 428 -1.20 1.49 -0.24
N ILE A 429 -0.96 2.38 -1.21
CA ILE A 429 -1.79 2.47 -2.42
C ILE A 429 -1.76 1.16 -3.20
N ALA A 430 -0.60 0.53 -3.36
CA ALA A 430 -0.48 -0.72 -4.10
C ALA A 430 -1.13 -1.90 -3.37
N LEU A 431 -1.02 -1.95 -2.04
CA LEU A 431 -1.63 -3.00 -1.22
C LEU A 431 -3.16 -2.96 -1.26
N TRP A 432 -3.74 -1.76 -1.17
CA TRP A 432 -5.18 -1.61 -0.95
C TRP A 432 -5.95 -0.98 -2.12
N GLY A 433 -5.31 -0.23 -3.01
CA GLY A 433 -5.98 0.55 -4.05
C GLY A 433 -6.14 -0.13 -5.41
N PHE A 434 -5.57 -1.31 -5.61
CA PHE A 434 -5.56 -2.00 -6.92
C PHE A 434 -6.90 -2.68 -7.25
N ARG A 435 -7.96 -1.88 -7.46
CA ARG A 435 -9.28 -2.35 -7.92
C ARG A 435 -9.53 -1.93 -9.37
N ARG A 436 -10.31 -2.72 -10.09
CA ARG A 436 -10.60 -2.46 -11.51
C ARG A 436 -11.35 -1.14 -11.68
N GLY A 437 -10.91 -0.32 -12.63
CA GLY A 437 -11.51 0.99 -12.91
C GLY A 437 -11.13 2.11 -11.92
N GLU A 438 -10.26 1.84 -10.94
CA GLU A 438 -9.71 2.87 -10.06
C GLU A 438 -8.64 3.72 -10.76
N ARG A 439 -9.07 4.48 -11.77
CA ARG A 439 -8.22 5.32 -12.63
C ARG A 439 -7.35 6.29 -11.86
N TRP A 440 -7.89 6.82 -10.77
CA TRP A 440 -7.16 7.77 -9.93
C TRP A 440 -5.91 7.14 -9.30
N VAL A 441 -5.92 5.83 -9.00
CA VAL A 441 -4.73 5.12 -8.48
C VAL A 441 -3.62 5.12 -9.53
N TRP A 442 -3.95 4.75 -10.77
CA TRP A 442 -2.98 4.74 -11.86
C TRP A 442 -2.41 6.13 -12.13
N TRP A 443 -3.28 7.15 -12.18
CA TRP A 443 -2.85 8.53 -12.40
C TRP A 443 -2.02 9.08 -11.24
N SER A 444 -2.37 8.78 -9.98
CA SER A 444 -1.60 9.24 -8.82
C SER A 444 -0.20 8.62 -8.80
N LEU A 445 -0.09 7.33 -9.12
CA LEU A 445 1.20 6.64 -9.22
C LEU A 445 2.04 7.20 -10.38
N LEU A 446 1.43 7.46 -11.54
CA LEU A 446 2.14 8.07 -12.68
C LEU A 446 2.61 9.49 -12.37
N THR A 447 1.73 10.35 -11.86
CA THR A 447 2.07 11.76 -11.58
C THR A 447 3.11 11.85 -10.47
N GLY A 448 2.97 11.04 -9.41
CA GLY A 448 3.95 10.93 -8.34
C GLY A 448 5.32 10.49 -8.87
N PHE A 449 5.36 9.45 -9.71
CA PHE A 449 6.59 8.97 -10.33
C PHE A 449 7.25 10.00 -11.24
N VAL A 450 6.49 10.60 -12.17
CA VAL A 450 7.04 11.56 -13.15
C VAL A 450 7.61 12.78 -12.44
N THR A 451 6.85 13.36 -11.51
CA THR A 451 7.28 14.57 -10.81
C THR A 451 8.41 14.32 -9.82
N GLY A 452 8.47 13.12 -9.22
CA GLY A 452 9.60 12.70 -8.38
C GLY A 452 10.88 12.42 -9.16
N THR A 453 10.78 11.79 -10.33
CA THR A 453 11.93 11.18 -11.02
C THR A 453 12.54 12.08 -12.09
N VAL A 454 11.71 12.82 -12.85
CA VAL A 454 12.21 13.64 -13.97
C VAL A 454 13.14 14.76 -13.47
N PRO A 455 12.79 15.57 -12.45
CA PRO A 455 13.68 16.59 -11.93
C PRO A 455 14.99 16.01 -11.39
N ALA A 456 14.90 14.87 -10.68
CA ALA A 456 16.07 14.17 -10.16
C ALA A 456 17.02 13.76 -11.29
N LEU A 457 16.54 13.07 -12.33
CA LEU A 457 17.39 12.72 -13.48
C LEU A 457 17.95 13.97 -14.17
N ALA A 458 17.11 14.97 -14.42
CA ALA A 458 17.51 16.18 -15.11
C ALA A 458 18.67 16.90 -14.39
N VAL A 459 18.59 17.07 -13.07
CA VAL A 459 19.65 17.74 -12.31
C VAL A 459 20.94 16.94 -12.32
N HIS A 460 20.89 15.62 -12.16
CA HIS A 460 22.08 14.77 -12.16
C HIS A 460 22.84 14.85 -13.50
N TYR A 461 22.13 14.82 -14.63
CA TYR A 461 22.75 15.02 -15.93
C TYR A 461 23.26 16.45 -16.14
N ALA A 462 22.51 17.46 -15.67
CA ALA A 462 22.90 18.86 -15.83
C ALA A 462 24.20 19.20 -15.08
N ILE A 463 24.43 18.59 -13.91
CA ILE A 463 25.64 18.82 -13.11
C ILE A 463 26.76 17.80 -13.35
N GLY A 464 26.51 16.77 -14.16
CA GLY A 464 27.49 15.71 -14.45
C GLY A 464 27.65 14.66 -13.34
N TYR A 465 26.84 14.67 -12.27
CA TYR A 465 26.87 13.66 -11.22
C TYR A 465 26.16 12.36 -11.67
N THR A 466 26.82 11.64 -12.58
CA THR A 466 26.21 10.58 -13.40
C THR A 466 26.88 9.21 -13.24
N THR A 467 27.59 8.98 -12.14
CA THR A 467 28.22 7.67 -11.90
C THR A 467 27.15 6.58 -11.85
N PHE A 468 27.44 5.44 -12.50
CA PHE A 468 26.44 4.38 -12.68
C PHE A 468 25.86 3.87 -11.36
N ILE A 469 26.71 3.68 -10.35
CA ILE A 469 26.29 3.18 -9.02
C ILE A 469 25.37 4.19 -8.33
N HIS A 470 25.64 5.49 -8.46
CA HIS A 470 24.80 6.55 -7.87
C HIS A 470 23.41 6.61 -8.52
N LEU A 471 23.34 6.49 -9.85
CA LEU A 471 22.06 6.53 -10.59
C LEU A 471 21.34 5.19 -10.70
N LEU A 472 21.98 4.07 -10.33
CA LEU A 472 21.39 2.73 -10.42
C LEU A 472 20.01 2.61 -9.74
N PRO A 473 19.79 3.13 -8.52
CA PRO A 473 18.46 3.10 -7.89
C PRO A 473 17.40 3.84 -8.72
N VAL A 474 17.76 4.95 -9.36
CA VAL A 474 16.86 5.74 -10.20
C VAL A 474 16.55 5.00 -11.52
N TYR A 475 17.52 4.32 -12.13
CA TYR A 475 17.28 3.50 -13.31
C TYR A 475 16.34 2.32 -13.02
N VAL A 476 16.53 1.65 -11.88
CA VAL A 476 15.63 0.59 -11.43
C VAL A 476 14.23 1.16 -11.18
N LEU A 477 14.12 2.31 -10.50
CA LEU A 477 12.85 3.01 -10.28
C LEU A 477 12.12 3.30 -11.60
N VAL A 478 12.81 3.82 -12.62
CA VAL A 478 12.23 4.11 -13.94
C VAL A 478 11.71 2.84 -14.62
N LEU A 479 12.55 1.82 -14.73
CA LEU A 479 12.20 0.59 -15.45
C LEU A 479 11.04 -0.16 -14.78
N VAL A 480 11.12 -0.33 -13.46
CA VAL A 480 10.11 -1.04 -12.67
C VAL A 480 8.79 -0.29 -12.69
N THR A 481 8.80 1.03 -12.51
CA THR A 481 7.57 1.84 -12.52
C THR A 481 6.90 1.86 -13.89
N ALA A 482 7.68 2.05 -14.96
CA ALA A 482 7.13 2.02 -16.32
C ALA A 482 6.48 0.67 -16.62
N THR A 483 7.16 -0.43 -16.27
CA THR A 483 6.62 -1.79 -16.43
C THR A 483 5.34 -1.97 -15.61
N ALA A 484 5.34 -1.56 -14.35
CA ALA A 484 4.18 -1.68 -13.46
C ALA A 484 2.97 -0.87 -13.96
N LEU A 485 3.18 0.35 -14.44
CA LEU A 485 2.15 1.19 -15.05
C LEU A 485 1.58 0.57 -16.33
N ILE A 486 2.43 0.03 -17.22
CA ILE A 486 2.00 -0.62 -18.47
C ILE A 486 1.17 -1.88 -18.18
N LEU A 487 1.59 -2.69 -17.21
CA LEU A 487 0.90 -3.92 -16.84
C LEU A 487 -0.45 -3.66 -16.17
N SER A 488 -0.54 -2.61 -15.36
CA SER A 488 -1.74 -2.28 -14.58
C SER A 488 -2.76 -1.40 -15.33
N ARG A 489 -2.34 -0.65 -16.36
CA ARG A 489 -3.18 0.33 -17.07
C ARG A 489 -4.53 -0.24 -17.53
N PRO A 490 -4.60 -1.34 -18.32
CA PRO A 490 -5.90 -1.79 -18.85
C PRO A 490 -6.91 -2.14 -17.76
N TYR A 491 -6.44 -2.61 -16.62
CA TYR A 491 -7.27 -3.01 -15.49
C TYR A 491 -7.71 -1.81 -14.64
N LEU A 492 -6.75 -0.96 -14.22
CA LEU A 492 -7.05 0.21 -13.40
C LEU A 492 -7.82 1.29 -14.18
N THR A 493 -7.67 1.34 -15.50
CA THR A 493 -8.38 2.31 -16.34
C THR A 493 -9.55 1.75 -17.12
N ALA A 494 -10.06 0.57 -16.73
CA ALA A 494 -11.28 0.04 -17.30
C ALA A 494 -12.47 0.98 -17.01
N GLU A 495 -13.37 1.12 -17.97
CA GLU A 495 -14.63 1.84 -17.83
C GLU A 495 -15.78 0.83 -17.68
N SER A 496 -16.86 1.27 -17.04
CA SER A 496 -18.07 0.48 -16.78
C SER A 496 -18.87 0.19 -18.03
#